data_AF-A0A5K1BHR3-F1
#
_entry.id   AF-A0A5K1BHR3-F1
#
_cell.length_a   1.000
_cell.length_b   1.000
_cell.length_c   1.000
_cell.angle_alpha   90.00
_cell.angle_beta   90.00
_cell.angle_gamma   90.00
#
_symmetry.space_group_name_H-M   'P 1'
#
loop_
_entity.id
_entity.type
_entity.pdbx_description
1 polymer ?
#
loop_
_entity_poly.entity_id
_entity_poly.type
_entity_poly.pdbx_seq_one_letter_code
_entity_poly.pdbx_strand_id
1 'polypeptide(L)'
;PEKLVGTVKQQLDSIKPALRDMQKRRDDRRRQFLDVQSQIQMISAEIQGNTATSTLQESVDISQNDLSLKKLQEYTAELEQLQKEK
;
A
#
# COMPACT_ATOMS: atom_id res chain seq x y z
N PRO A 1 3.24 -31.77 9.92
CA PRO A 1 3.54 -31.27 11.28
C PRO A 1 4.99 -30.77 11.37
N GLU A 2 5.18 -29.45 11.33
CA GLU A 2 6.50 -28.86 11.60
C GLU A 2 6.87 -29.15 13.06
N LYS A 3 7.83 -30.06 13.25
CA LYS A 3 8.41 -30.30 14.58
C LYS A 3 9.31 -29.10 14.88
N LEU A 4 8.88 -28.24 15.81
CA LEU A 4 9.71 -27.15 16.32
C LEU A 4 10.83 -27.75 17.20
N VAL A 5 11.94 -28.12 16.58
CA VAL A 5 13.11 -28.68 17.29
C VAL A 5 13.93 -27.53 17.88
N GLY A 6 14.07 -27.49 19.21
CA GLY A 6 14.91 -26.52 19.90
C GLY A 6 14.23 -25.85 21.10
N THR A 7 15.01 -25.10 21.88
CA THR A 7 14.51 -24.28 22.98
C THR A 7 13.59 -23.16 22.49
N VAL A 8 12.74 -22.63 23.37
CA VAL A 8 11.88 -21.47 23.07
C VAL A 8 12.68 -20.30 22.49
N LYS A 9 13.90 -20.07 22.97
CA LYS A 9 14.81 -19.04 22.43
C LYS A 9 15.17 -19.30 20.97
N GLN A 10 15.52 -20.54 20.62
CA GLN A 10 15.87 -20.92 19.24
C GLN A 10 14.66 -20.79 18.30
N GLN A 11 13.47 -21.19 18.76
CA GLN A 11 12.22 -21.02 18.01
C GLN A 11 11.88 -19.54 17.78
N LEU A 12 12.11 -18.69 18.78
CA LEU A 12 11.95 -17.24 18.62
C LEU A 12 12.96 -16.67 17.62
N ASP A 13 14.23 -17.07 17.72
CA ASP A 13 15.28 -16.63 16.82
C ASP A 13 15.04 -17.08 15.37
N SER A 14 14.42 -18.25 15.15
CA SER A 14 14.08 -18.72 13.80
C SER A 14 12.91 -17.96 13.15
N ILE A 15 11.99 -17.38 13.93
CA ILE A 15 10.84 -16.63 13.40
C ILE A 15 11.18 -15.15 13.13
N LYS A 16 12.15 -14.57 13.83
CA LYS A 16 12.56 -13.16 13.68
C LYS A 16 12.84 -12.74 12.22
N PRO A 17 13.56 -13.51 11.38
CA PRO A 17 13.81 -13.13 9.99
C PRO A 17 12.51 -13.00 9.18
N ALA A 18 11.62 -14.00 9.28
CA ALA A 18 10.33 -13.99 8.58
C ALA A 18 9.47 -12.79 9.01
N LEU A 19 9.45 -12.46 10.31
CA LEU A 19 8.72 -11.29 10.81
C LEU A 19 9.27 -9.97 10.23
N ARG A 20 10.59 -9.81 10.15
CA ARG A 20 11.21 -8.63 9.53
C ARG A 20 10.85 -8.51 8.05
N ASP A 21 10.85 -9.63 7.32
CA ASP A 21 10.44 -9.65 5.91
C ASP A 21 8.96 -9.28 5.75
N MET A 22 8.09 -9.77 6.63
CA MET A 22 6.67 -9.42 6.63
C MET A 22 6.45 -7.92 6.90
N GLN A 23 7.19 -7.34 7.86
CA GLN A 23 7.15 -5.91 8.14
C GLN A 23 7.60 -5.09 6.93
N LYS A 24 8.71 -5.48 6.29
CA LYS A 24 9.20 -4.82 5.08
C LYS A 24 8.17 -4.87 3.96
N ARG A 25 7.59 -6.05 3.67
CA ARG A 25 6.54 -6.21 2.65
C ARG A 25 5.31 -5.35 2.93
N ARG A 26 4.90 -5.23 4.19
CA ARG A 26 3.78 -4.38 4.61
C ARG A 26 4.08 -2.90 4.37
N ASP A 27 5.29 -2.46 4.71
CA ASP A 27 5.69 -1.06 4.54
C ASP A 27 5.84 -0.71 3.05
N ASP A 28 6.41 -1.61 2.25
CA ASP A 28 6.45 -1.49 0.78
C ASP A 28 5.03 -1.44 0.19
N ARG A 29 4.12 -2.28 0.68
CA ARG A 29 2.71 -2.26 0.27
C ARG A 29 2.07 -0.90 0.57
N ARG A 30 2.28 -0.37 1.77
CA ARG A 30 1.76 0.95 2.16
C ARG A 30 2.24 2.06 1.22
N ARG A 31 3.52 2.04 0.82
CA ARG A 31 4.05 3.00 -0.14
C ARG A 31 3.35 2.92 -1.50
N GLN A 32 3.09 1.70 -1.99
CA GLN A 32 2.35 1.51 -3.25
C GLN A 32 0.94 2.10 -3.18
N PHE A 33 0.23 1.91 -2.07
CA PHE A 33 -1.08 2.53 -1.86
C PHE A 33 -1.01 4.05 -1.87
N LEU A 34 -0.05 4.65 -1.17
CA LEU A 34 0.13 6.11 -1.14
C LEU A 34 0.34 6.66 -2.55
N ASP A 35 1.21 6.02 -3.31
CA ASP A 35 1.56 6.44 -4.66
C ASP A 35 0.35 6.38 -5.59
N VAL A 36 -0.35 5.24 -5.66
CA VAL A 36 -1.51 5.07 -6.53
C VAL A 36 -2.63 6.05 -6.17
N GLN A 37 -2.94 6.22 -4.89
CA GLN A 37 -3.99 7.15 -4.47
C GLN A 37 -3.62 8.60 -4.71
N SER A 38 -2.36 8.99 -4.50
CA SER A 38 -1.88 10.33 -4.85
C SER A 38 -2.05 10.60 -6.34
N GLN A 39 -1.73 9.63 -7.20
CA GLN A 39 -1.90 9.77 -8.65
C GLN A 39 -3.39 9.88 -9.04
N ILE A 40 -4.26 9.05 -8.46
CA ILE A 40 -5.72 9.13 -8.67
C ILE A 40 -6.23 10.53 -8.34
N GLN A 41 -5.87 11.06 -7.16
CA GLN A 41 -6.31 12.39 -6.74
C GLN A 41 -5.80 13.49 -7.67
N MET A 42 -4.52 13.43 -8.07
CA MET A 42 -3.94 14.42 -8.98
C MET A 42 -4.68 14.44 -10.33
N ILE A 43 -4.88 13.28 -10.95
CA ILE A 43 -5.56 13.18 -12.25
C ILE A 43 -7.02 13.61 -12.12
N SER A 44 -7.70 13.18 -11.05
CA SER A 44 -9.09 13.56 -10.79
C SER A 44 -9.25 15.07 -10.65
N ALA A 45 -8.33 15.75 -9.96
CA ALA A 45 -8.32 17.20 -9.82
C ALA A 45 -8.05 17.90 -11.16
N GLU A 46 -7.10 17.37 -11.95
CA GLU A 46 -6.79 17.89 -13.29
C GLU A 46 -8.01 17.81 -14.22
N ILE A 47 -8.71 16.67 -14.25
CA ILE A 47 -9.95 16.48 -15.04
C ILE A 47 -11.04 17.48 -14.61
N GLN A 48 -11.13 17.79 -13.32
CA GLN A 48 -12.08 18.78 -12.78
C GLN A 48 -11.63 20.24 -13.00
N GLY A 49 -10.49 20.47 -13.65
CA GLY A 49 -9.92 21.80 -13.86
C GLY A 49 -9.37 22.45 -12.57
N ASN A 50 -9.21 21.68 -11.49
CA ASN A 50 -8.64 22.14 -10.24
C ASN A 50 -7.12 21.91 -10.22
N THR A 51 -6.35 22.97 -10.45
CA THR A 51 -4.87 22.90 -10.50
C THR A 51 -4.20 23.11 -9.14
N ALA A 52 -4.96 23.18 -8.04
CA ALA A 52 -4.41 23.28 -6.68
C ALA A 52 -3.83 21.93 -6.24
N THR A 53 -2.67 21.56 -6.81
CA THR A 53 -1.97 20.30 -6.56
C THR A 53 -1.42 20.18 -5.14
N SER A 54 -1.20 21.31 -4.45
CA SER A 54 -0.45 21.35 -3.19
C SER A 54 -1.24 20.89 -1.96
N THR A 55 -2.57 20.78 -2.03
CA THR A 55 -3.45 20.38 -0.91
C THR A 55 -3.95 18.94 -1.00
N LEU A 56 -3.77 18.25 -2.13
CA LEU A 56 -4.33 16.91 -2.34
C LEU A 56 -3.54 15.84 -1.56
N GLN A 57 -2.21 15.96 -1.51
CA GLN A 57 -1.34 15.02 -0.81
C GLN A 57 -1.63 14.89 0.70
N GLU A 58 -2.13 15.95 1.35
CA GLU A 58 -2.52 15.92 2.76
C GLU A 58 -3.84 15.16 3.02
N SER A 59 -4.61 14.89 1.97
CA SER A 59 -5.95 14.27 2.06
C SER A 59 -5.98 12.77 1.76
N VAL A 60 -4.86 12.15 1.37
CA VAL A 60 -4.77 10.71 1.16
C VAL A 60 -4.82 9.99 2.50
N ASP A 61 -6.03 9.84 3.05
CA ASP A 61 -6.28 8.94 4.16
C ASP A 61 -6.21 7.50 3.65
N ILE A 62 -5.01 6.91 3.69
CA ILE A 62 -4.91 5.46 3.77
C ILE A 62 -5.46 5.08 5.13
N SER A 63 -6.78 4.97 5.22
CA SER A 63 -7.39 4.29 6.36
C SER A 63 -6.67 2.94 6.45
N GLN A 64 -5.97 2.72 7.56
CA GLN A 64 -4.89 1.74 7.70
C GLN A 64 -5.34 0.27 7.60
N ASN A 65 -6.57 0.01 7.16
CA ASN A 65 -7.25 -1.26 7.42
C ASN A 65 -7.11 -2.29 6.30
N ASP A 66 -7.01 -1.87 5.03
CA ASP A 66 -6.96 -2.82 3.91
C ASP A 66 -5.77 -2.58 2.98
N LEU A 67 -4.64 -3.21 3.30
CA LEU A 67 -3.45 -3.29 2.45
C LEU A 67 -3.44 -4.58 1.60
N SER A 68 -4.60 -5.17 1.31
CA SER A 68 -4.68 -6.39 0.51
C SER A 68 -4.28 -6.15 -0.95
N LEU A 69 -3.80 -7.22 -1.61
CA LEU A 69 -3.51 -7.19 -3.05
C LEU A 69 -4.74 -6.84 -3.88
N LYS A 70 -5.91 -7.37 -3.48
CA LYS A 70 -7.17 -7.10 -4.15
C LYS A 70 -7.46 -5.60 -4.13
N LYS A 71 -7.35 -4.95 -2.97
CA LYS A 71 -7.62 -3.52 -2.86
C LYS A 71 -6.64 -2.66 -3.67
N LEU A 72 -5.36 -3.05 -3.70
CA LEU A 72 -4.37 -2.37 -4.53
C LEU A 72 -4.70 -2.50 -6.03
N GLN A 73 -5.14 -3.67 -6.47
CA GLN A 73 -5.57 -3.90 -7.86
C GLN A 73 -6.78 -3.05 -8.23
N GLU A 74 -7.76 -2.92 -7.33
CA GLU A 74 -8.92 -2.04 -7.54
C GLU A 74 -8.49 -0.59 -7.79
N TYR A 75 -7.62 -0.03 -6.95
CA TYR A 75 -7.10 1.32 -7.16
C TYR A 75 -6.25 1.44 -8.42
N THR A 76 -5.45 0.43 -8.74
CA THR A 76 -4.64 0.44 -9.97
C THR A 76 -5.55 0.48 -11.21
N ALA A 77 -6.64 -0.30 -11.22
CA ALA A 77 -7.61 -0.29 -12.31
C ALA A 77 -8.35 1.06 -12.42
N GLU A 78 -8.69 1.68 -11.30
CA GLU A 78 -9.26 3.04 -11.26
C GLU A 78 -8.29 4.07 -11.86
N LEU A 79 -7.02 4.03 -11.46
CA LEU A 79 -5.97 4.89 -11.98
C LEU A 79 -5.82 4.73 -13.51
N GLU A 80 -5.77 3.49 -14.01
CA GLU A 80 -5.69 3.20 -15.44
C GLU A 80 -6.89 3.74 -16.21
N GLN A 81 -8.08 3.73 -15.60
CA GLN A 81 -9.29 4.29 -16.23
C GLN A 81 -9.23 5.82 -16.30
N LEU A 82 -8.86 6.49 -15.19
CA LEU A 82 -8.70 7.95 -15.15
C LEU A 82 -7.64 8.45 -16.14
N GLN A 83 -6.53 7.71 -16.28
CA GLN A 83 -5.48 8.04 -17.26
C GLN A 83 -5.95 7.98 -18.72
N LYS A 84 -7.01 7.23 -19.03
CA LYS A 84 -7.62 7.18 -20.37
C LYS A 84 -8.62 8.32 -20.60
N GLU A 85 -9.15 8.89 -19.53
CA GLU A 85 -10.17 9.96 -19.58
C GLU A 85 -9.57 11.36 -19.64
N LYS A 86 -8.35 11.52 -19.12
CA LYS A 86 -7.52 12.72 -19.28
C LYS A 86 -7.14 12.97 -20.74
#